data_AF-A0A5M6IU35-F1
#
_entry.id   AF-A0A5M6IU35-F1
#
_cell.length_a   1.000
_cell.length_b   1.000
_cell.length_c   1.000
_cell.angle_alpha   90.00
_cell.angle_beta   90.00
_cell.angle_gamma   90.00
#
_symmetry.space_group_name_H-M   'P 1'
#
loop_
_entity.id
_entity.type
_entity.pdbx_description
1 polymer ?
#
loop_
_entity_poly.entity_id
_entity_poly.type
_entity_poly.pdbx_seq_one_letter_code
_entity_poly.pdbx_strand_id
1 'polypeptide(L)'
;MHPRLLLERSGLSVRQAALFAEIPRKPLSNALAMDDPPRWAEYVVQGLLAELVRNPGLLASCRASGDMPEVLKGDLWAAVTARQSLPVLAEAEAPMTYLDLDGILARRHPERGPSGTLAKYGHPLGRVGRAVMEIGERWGVCLPPICSLVINGTTGVPGEGLDDFLRSYLIGTDRADEAKRLRQDRHRIVQLIQQEVLDYTRWEDVVAECLGQ
;
A
#
# COMPACT_ATOMS: atom_id res chain seq x y z
N MET A 1 12.06 -28.30 -7.84
CA MET A 1 11.75 -26.85 -7.99
C MET A 1 11.79 -26.25 -6.61
N HIS A 2 12.50 -25.13 -6.42
CA HIS A 2 12.74 -24.56 -5.09
C HIS A 2 11.43 -24.10 -4.41
N PRO A 3 11.19 -24.42 -3.11
CA PRO A 3 9.94 -24.12 -2.41
C PRO A 3 9.61 -22.63 -2.35
N ARG A 4 10.62 -21.75 -2.32
CA ARG A 4 10.39 -20.30 -2.42
C ARG A 4 9.73 -19.88 -3.73
N LEU A 5 10.22 -20.40 -4.86
CA LEU A 5 9.67 -20.09 -6.18
C LEU A 5 8.26 -20.65 -6.34
N LEU A 6 8.00 -21.81 -5.74
CA LEU A 6 6.67 -22.40 -5.66
C LEU A 6 5.67 -21.47 -4.93
N LEU A 7 6.10 -20.91 -3.80
CA LEU A 7 5.29 -20.00 -2.99
C LEU A 7 5.04 -18.64 -3.68
N GLU A 8 6.06 -18.08 -4.32
CA GLU A 8 5.95 -16.84 -5.09
C GLU A 8 4.97 -17.00 -6.26
N ARG A 9 5.02 -18.14 -6.97
CA ARG A 9 4.12 -18.43 -8.09
C ARG A 9 2.66 -18.64 -7.68
N SER A 10 2.40 -19.01 -6.42
CA SER A 10 1.03 -19.12 -5.90
C SER A 10 0.48 -17.80 -5.39
N GLY A 11 1.26 -16.71 -5.47
CA GLY A 11 0.85 -15.40 -4.95
C GLY A 11 0.84 -15.31 -3.42
N LEU A 12 1.47 -16.26 -2.73
CA LEU A 12 1.62 -16.22 -1.27
C LEU A 12 2.95 -15.58 -0.89
N SER A 13 2.91 -14.67 0.07
CA SER A 13 4.12 -14.21 0.76
C SER A 13 4.57 -15.24 1.80
N VAL A 14 5.86 -15.20 2.15
CA VAL A 14 6.43 -16.00 3.27
C VAL A 14 5.68 -15.74 4.59
N ARG A 15 5.17 -14.53 4.80
CA ARG A 15 4.37 -14.21 5.98
C ARG A 15 3.03 -14.94 5.97
N GLN A 16 2.31 -14.92 4.86
CA GLN A 16 1.01 -15.60 4.73
C GLN A 16 1.20 -17.12 4.86
N ALA A 17 2.26 -17.66 4.26
CA ALA A 17 2.62 -19.06 4.41
C ALA A 17 2.89 -19.45 5.88
N ALA A 18 3.67 -18.62 6.59
CA ALA A 18 3.94 -18.82 8.00
C ALA A 18 2.66 -18.77 8.85
N LEU A 19 1.75 -17.84 8.54
CA LEU A 19 0.46 -17.70 9.21
C LEU A 19 -0.41 -18.94 9.03
N PHE A 20 -0.58 -19.42 7.79
CA PHE A 20 -1.40 -20.59 7.50
C PHE A 20 -0.85 -21.90 8.02
N ALA A 21 0.48 -22.01 8.05
CA ALA A 21 1.14 -23.17 8.63
C ALA A 21 1.29 -23.08 10.15
N GLU A 22 0.79 -21.99 10.77
CA GLU A 22 0.90 -21.72 12.21
C GLU A 22 2.33 -21.82 12.75
N ILE A 23 3.30 -21.37 11.93
CA ILE A 23 4.72 -21.35 12.29
C ILE A 23 5.27 -19.93 12.35
N PRO A 24 6.31 -19.66 13.16
CA PRO A 24 6.92 -18.35 13.19
C PRO A 24 7.55 -17.98 11.82
N ARG A 25 7.32 -16.74 11.37
CA ARG A 25 7.81 -16.22 10.08
C ARG A 25 9.32 -16.35 9.90
N LYS A 26 10.10 -15.97 10.92
CA LYS A 26 11.56 -15.87 10.83
C LYS A 26 12.23 -17.23 10.52
N PRO A 27 11.88 -18.34 11.22
CA PRO A 27 12.29 -19.70 10.83
C PRO A 27 11.95 -20.07 9.39
N LEU A 28 10.71 -19.84 8.94
CA LEU A 28 10.30 -20.18 7.58
C LEU A 28 11.07 -19.36 6.53
N SER A 29 11.22 -18.05 6.77
CA SER A 29 11.98 -17.16 5.90
C SER A 29 13.43 -17.57 5.76
N ASN A 30 14.08 -17.96 6.86
CA ASN A 30 15.46 -18.41 6.84
C ASN A 30 15.60 -19.73 6.07
N ALA A 31 14.68 -20.67 6.29
CA ALA A 31 14.68 -21.95 5.59
C ALA A 31 14.46 -21.81 4.08
N LEU A 32 13.56 -20.91 3.66
CA LEU A 32 13.28 -20.63 2.25
C LEU A 32 14.36 -19.77 1.56
N ALA A 33 15.35 -19.26 2.30
CA ALA A 33 16.48 -18.51 1.74
C ALA A 33 17.73 -19.38 1.54
N MET A 34 17.72 -20.63 2.01
CA MET A 34 18.82 -21.58 1.81
C MET A 34 18.79 -22.15 0.40
N ASP A 35 19.95 -22.40 -0.20
CA ASP A 35 20.05 -23.07 -1.52
C ASP A 35 19.44 -24.48 -1.49
N ASP A 36 19.57 -25.16 -0.34
CA ASP A 36 18.96 -26.46 -0.04
C ASP A 36 18.07 -26.34 1.22
N PRO A 37 16.78 -26.01 1.06
CA PRO A 37 15.86 -25.84 2.18
C PRO A 37 15.63 -27.14 2.94
N PRO A 38 15.49 -27.10 4.28
CA PRO A 38 15.16 -28.29 5.05
C PRO A 38 13.78 -28.83 4.66
N ARG A 39 13.65 -30.17 4.63
CA ARG A 39 12.41 -30.86 4.21
C ARG A 39 11.13 -30.35 4.86
N TRP A 40 11.18 -29.92 6.12
CA TRP A 40 9.99 -29.39 6.79
C TRP A 40 9.45 -28.12 6.11
N ALA A 41 10.33 -27.26 5.56
CA ALA A 41 9.91 -26.05 4.84
C ALA A 41 9.30 -26.41 3.48
N GLU A 42 9.83 -27.45 2.82
CA GLU A 42 9.24 -27.98 1.59
C GLU A 42 7.83 -28.54 1.84
N TYR A 43 7.65 -29.33 2.90
CA TYR A 43 6.35 -29.89 3.27
C TYR A 43 5.34 -28.80 3.62
N VAL A 44 5.76 -27.75 4.32
CA VAL A 44 4.92 -26.59 4.61
C VAL A 44 4.41 -25.96 3.31
N VAL A 45 5.31 -25.63 2.38
CA VAL A 45 4.91 -25.02 1.10
C VAL A 45 4.00 -25.95 0.30
N GLN A 46 4.35 -27.23 0.16
CA GLN A 46 3.55 -28.18 -0.59
C GLN A 46 2.16 -28.38 0.02
N GLY A 47 2.06 -28.47 1.35
CA GLY A 47 0.80 -28.57 2.07
C GLY A 47 -0.10 -27.36 1.85
N LEU A 48 0.48 -26.15 1.91
CA LEU A 48 -0.21 -24.90 1.64
C LEU A 48 -0.72 -24.81 0.20
N LEU A 49 0.09 -25.20 -0.77
CA LEU A 49 -0.32 -25.23 -2.17
C LEU A 49 -1.46 -26.23 -2.41
N ALA A 50 -1.39 -27.41 -1.79
CA ALA A 50 -2.46 -28.39 -1.87
C ALA A 50 -3.75 -27.87 -1.22
N GLU A 51 -3.64 -27.10 -0.13
CA GLU A 51 -4.78 -26.48 0.52
C GLU A 51 -5.38 -25.33 -0.30
N LEU A 52 -4.54 -24.53 -0.97
CA LEU A 52 -5.01 -23.51 -1.91
C LEU A 52 -5.80 -24.09 -3.09
N VAL A 53 -5.40 -25.26 -3.57
CA VAL A 53 -6.15 -25.98 -4.62
C VAL A 53 -7.49 -26.49 -4.08
N ARG A 54 -7.54 -26.96 -2.83
CA ARG A 54 -8.77 -27.43 -2.19
C ARG A 54 -9.71 -26.29 -1.78
N ASN A 55 -9.15 -25.15 -1.38
CA ASN A 55 -9.86 -23.97 -0.93
C ASN A 55 -9.28 -22.72 -1.61
N PRO A 56 -9.74 -22.40 -2.83
CA PRO A 56 -9.28 -21.22 -3.57
C PRO A 56 -9.56 -19.89 -2.85
N GLY A 57 -10.53 -19.88 -1.92
CA GLY A 57 -10.88 -18.73 -1.08
C GLY A 57 -9.89 -18.48 0.07
N LEU A 58 -8.96 -19.40 0.33
CA LEU A 58 -7.96 -19.27 1.38
C LEU A 58 -7.10 -18.00 1.18
N LEU A 59 -6.74 -17.65 -0.07
CA LEU A 59 -6.07 -16.38 -0.37
C LEU A 59 -6.90 -15.16 -0.01
N ALA A 60 -8.22 -15.22 -0.20
CA ALA A 60 -9.13 -14.14 0.17
C ALA A 60 -9.23 -14.00 1.70
N SER A 61 -9.28 -15.12 2.46
CA SER A 61 -9.26 -15.08 3.92
C SER A 61 -7.97 -14.53 4.52
N CYS A 62 -6.85 -14.59 3.78
CA CYS A 62 -5.58 -13.99 4.19
C CYS A 62 -5.54 -12.47 4.05
N ARG A 63 -6.40 -11.90 3.20
CA ARG A 63 -6.56 -10.45 2.99
C ARG A 63 -7.42 -9.80 4.08
N ALA A 64 -7.96 -10.60 4.99
CA ALA A 64 -8.74 -10.18 6.13
C ALA A 64 -7.93 -10.37 7.43
N SER A 65 -6.70 -9.85 7.49
CA SER A 65 -6.28 -9.31 8.79
C SER A 65 -7.09 -8.04 9.00
N GLY A 66 -8.35 -8.21 9.43
CA GLY A 66 -9.39 -7.17 9.57
C GLY A 66 -9.09 -6.08 10.60
N ASP A 67 -7.81 -5.79 10.84
CA ASP A 67 -7.35 -4.68 11.65
C ASP A 67 -6.85 -3.57 10.72
N MET A 68 -7.76 -2.66 10.42
CA MET A 68 -7.51 -1.38 9.77
C MET A 68 -6.20 -0.75 10.31
N PRO A 69 -5.33 -0.17 9.45
CA PRO A 69 -4.14 0.54 9.90
C PRO A 69 -4.45 1.55 11.03
N GLU A 70 -3.64 1.58 12.08
CA GLU A 70 -3.93 2.39 13.29
C GLU A 70 -4.11 3.88 12.95
N VAL A 71 -3.36 4.37 11.96
CA VAL A 71 -3.45 5.74 11.46
C VAL A 71 -4.79 6.08 10.79
N LEU A 72 -5.59 5.06 10.44
CA LEU A 72 -6.93 5.21 9.88
C LEU A 72 -8.02 5.01 10.93
N LYS A 73 -7.73 4.55 12.15
CA LYS A 73 -8.74 4.34 13.18
C LYS A 73 -9.23 5.65 13.82
N GLY A 74 -10.42 5.56 14.42
CA GLY A 74 -11.07 6.64 15.17
C GLY A 74 -11.83 7.66 14.31
N ASP A 75 -12.44 8.63 15.00
CA ASP A 75 -13.41 9.56 14.41
C ASP A 75 -12.88 10.98 14.25
N LEU A 76 -11.57 11.17 14.43
CA LEU A 76 -10.93 12.43 14.10
C LEU A 76 -11.18 12.76 12.63
N TRP A 77 -11.49 14.03 12.35
CA TRP A 77 -11.75 14.49 10.99
C TRP A 77 -10.67 14.03 9.99
N ALA A 78 -9.39 14.07 10.38
CA ALA A 78 -8.31 13.62 9.50
C ALA A 78 -8.33 12.12 9.19
N ALA A 79 -8.71 11.27 10.15
CA ALA A 79 -8.83 9.82 9.95
C ALA A 79 -10.04 9.50 9.06
N VAL A 80 -11.20 10.09 9.35
CA VAL A 80 -12.41 9.97 8.51
C VAL A 80 -12.12 10.41 7.07
N THR A 81 -11.46 11.55 6.92
CA THR A 81 -11.08 12.10 5.61
C THR A 81 -10.11 11.18 4.87
N ALA A 82 -9.12 10.62 5.56
CA ALA A 82 -8.18 9.67 4.96
C ALA A 82 -8.91 8.42 4.44
N ARG A 83 -9.80 7.83 5.24
CA ARG A 83 -10.62 6.67 4.83
C ARG A 83 -11.46 6.96 3.60
N GLN A 84 -12.06 8.14 3.51
CA GLN A 84 -12.89 8.53 2.36
C GLN A 84 -12.07 8.97 1.14
N SER A 85 -10.85 9.50 1.34
CA SER A 85 -9.96 9.89 0.24
C SER A 85 -9.37 8.66 -0.46
N LEU A 86 -9.08 7.59 0.28
CA LEU A 86 -8.36 6.44 -0.27
C LEU A 86 -9.08 5.79 -1.47
N PRO A 87 -10.39 5.48 -1.44
CA PRO A 87 -11.11 4.99 -2.61
C PRO A 87 -11.08 5.98 -3.79
N VAL A 88 -11.24 7.27 -3.52
CA VAL A 88 -11.20 8.32 -4.56
C VAL A 88 -9.85 8.35 -5.27
N LEU A 89 -8.75 8.18 -4.53
CA LEU A 89 -7.40 8.13 -5.09
C LEU A 89 -7.12 6.82 -5.83
N ALA A 90 -7.67 5.71 -5.35
CA ALA A 90 -7.56 4.39 -5.99
C ALA A 90 -8.27 4.34 -7.35
N GLU A 91 -9.35 5.09 -7.50
CA GLU A 91 -10.14 5.21 -8.74
C GLU A 91 -9.62 6.31 -9.69
N ALA A 92 -8.56 7.02 -9.31
CA ALA A 92 -8.09 8.17 -10.09
C ALA A 92 -7.36 7.73 -11.36
N GLU A 93 -7.73 8.31 -12.50
CA GLU A 93 -7.07 8.08 -13.80
C GLU A 93 -5.93 9.06 -14.08
N ALA A 94 -5.84 10.14 -13.29
CA ALA A 94 -4.83 11.18 -13.41
C ALA A 94 -4.62 11.89 -12.06
N PRO A 95 -3.49 12.61 -11.87
CA PRO A 95 -3.32 13.48 -10.71
C PRO A 95 -4.44 14.53 -10.64
N MET A 96 -4.87 14.87 -9.43
CA MET A 96 -5.94 15.81 -9.16
C MET A 96 -5.50 16.89 -8.18
N THR A 97 -6.10 18.07 -8.24
CA THR A 97 -5.80 19.11 -7.26
C THR A 97 -6.46 18.80 -5.92
N TYR A 98 -5.97 19.41 -4.84
CA TYR A 98 -6.68 19.41 -3.56
C TYR A 98 -8.12 19.92 -3.66
N LEU A 99 -8.40 20.87 -4.56
CA LEU A 99 -9.75 21.39 -4.78
C LEU A 99 -10.63 20.35 -5.46
N ASP A 100 -10.08 19.60 -6.43
CA ASP A 100 -10.79 18.51 -7.09
C ASP A 100 -11.13 17.41 -6.08
N LEU A 101 -10.17 17.01 -5.24
CA LEU A 101 -10.39 16.04 -4.18
C LEU A 101 -11.48 16.50 -3.20
N ASP A 102 -11.40 17.75 -2.71
CA ASP A 102 -12.43 18.31 -1.81
C ASP A 102 -13.81 18.30 -2.47
N GLY A 103 -13.89 18.67 -3.75
CA GLY A 103 -15.13 18.64 -4.53
C GLY A 103 -15.69 17.23 -4.70
N ILE A 104 -14.85 16.23 -4.96
CA ILE A 104 -15.27 14.82 -5.05
C ILE A 104 -15.78 14.34 -3.70
N LEU A 105 -15.04 14.61 -2.62
CA LEU A 105 -15.42 14.20 -1.27
C LEU A 105 -16.72 14.86 -0.83
N ALA A 106 -16.91 16.16 -1.07
CA ALA A 106 -18.16 16.85 -0.76
C ALA A 106 -19.35 16.28 -1.55
N ARG A 107 -19.15 15.81 -2.79
CA ARG A 107 -20.21 15.13 -3.57
C ARG A 107 -20.52 13.72 -3.05
N ARG A 108 -19.50 12.93 -2.70
CA ARG A 108 -19.68 11.55 -2.19
C ARG A 108 -20.15 11.51 -0.73
N HIS A 109 -19.85 12.57 0.03
CA HIS A 109 -20.10 12.68 1.47
C HIS A 109 -20.64 14.08 1.82
N PRO A 110 -21.90 14.39 1.45
CA PRO A 110 -22.50 15.72 1.60
C PRO A 110 -22.54 16.23 3.05
N GLU A 111 -22.55 15.32 4.03
CA GLU A 111 -22.56 15.61 5.46
C GLU A 111 -21.31 16.35 5.96
N ARG A 112 -20.21 16.30 5.20
CA ARG A 112 -18.93 16.93 5.57
C ARG A 112 -18.93 18.44 5.42
N GLY A 113 -19.77 18.98 4.54
CA GLY A 113 -19.68 20.37 4.06
C GLY A 113 -18.33 20.70 3.37
N PRO A 114 -18.20 21.87 2.72
CA PRO A 114 -16.94 22.29 2.10
C PRO A 114 -15.87 22.59 3.17
N SER A 115 -14.65 22.06 3.02
CA SER A 115 -13.61 22.22 4.05
C SER A 115 -13.00 23.63 4.09
N GLY A 116 -13.21 24.43 3.04
CA GLY A 116 -12.90 25.87 2.99
C GLY A 116 -11.42 26.24 3.00
N THR A 117 -10.47 25.29 3.01
CA THR A 117 -9.01 25.61 2.95
C THR A 117 -8.14 24.40 2.59
N LEU A 118 -7.27 24.59 1.58
CA LEU A 118 -6.24 23.64 1.09
C LEU A 118 -5.35 23.05 2.19
N ALA A 119 -5.00 23.85 3.20
CA ALA A 119 -4.09 23.46 4.28
C ALA A 119 -4.59 22.28 5.13
N LYS A 120 -5.90 21.95 5.07
CA LYS A 120 -6.49 20.89 5.90
C LYS A 120 -6.14 19.48 5.40
N TYR A 121 -5.80 19.29 4.12
CA TYR A 121 -5.61 17.95 3.55
C TYR A 121 -4.23 17.33 3.79
N GLY A 122 -3.25 18.08 4.31
CA GLY A 122 -1.93 17.54 4.63
C GLY A 122 -1.97 16.39 5.65
N HIS A 123 -2.71 16.56 6.75
CA HIS A 123 -2.85 15.51 7.77
C HIS A 123 -3.61 14.26 7.28
N PRO A 124 -4.79 14.37 6.62
CA PRO A 124 -5.45 13.23 5.99
C PRO A 124 -4.56 12.48 4.99
N LEU A 125 -3.89 13.17 4.08
CA LEU A 125 -3.06 12.51 3.06
C LEU A 125 -1.80 11.88 3.66
N GLY A 126 -1.25 12.46 4.73
CA GLY A 126 -0.19 11.82 5.51
C GLY A 126 -0.66 10.51 6.17
N ARG A 127 -1.92 10.43 6.62
CA ARG A 127 -2.51 9.18 7.13
C ARG A 127 -2.71 8.16 6.02
N VAL A 128 -3.17 8.58 4.84
CA VAL A 128 -3.27 7.72 3.65
C VAL A 128 -1.90 7.12 3.30
N GLY A 129 -0.86 7.94 3.18
CA GLY A 129 0.49 7.47 2.85
C GLY A 129 1.02 6.45 3.86
N ARG A 130 0.82 6.70 5.16
CA ARG A 130 1.23 5.76 6.22
C ARG A 130 0.45 4.45 6.18
N ALA A 131 -0.86 4.52 5.93
CA ALA A 131 -1.69 3.33 5.83
C ALA A 131 -1.24 2.44 4.65
N VAL A 132 -0.99 3.04 3.49
CA VAL A 132 -0.49 2.33 2.31
C VAL A 132 0.90 1.74 2.57
N MET A 133 1.81 2.46 3.23
CA MET A 133 3.10 1.90 3.64
C MET A 133 2.92 0.70 4.58
N GLU A 134 2.04 0.79 5.56
CA GLU A 134 1.75 -0.30 6.50
C GLU A 134 1.18 -1.53 5.77
N ILE A 135 0.26 -1.35 4.81
CA ILE A 135 -0.21 -2.45 3.96
C ILE A 135 0.95 -3.04 3.13
N GLY A 136 1.82 -2.21 2.56
CA GLY A 136 3.01 -2.66 1.84
C GLY A 136 3.93 -3.52 2.72
N GLU A 137 4.22 -3.06 3.94
CA GLU A 137 4.97 -3.84 4.94
C GLU A 137 4.27 -5.16 5.27
N ARG A 138 2.93 -5.15 5.36
CA ARG A 138 2.15 -6.35 5.62
C ARG A 138 2.27 -7.37 4.51
N TRP A 139 2.21 -6.90 3.26
CA TRP A 139 2.30 -7.70 2.03
C TRP A 139 3.74 -8.04 1.64
N GLY A 140 4.74 -7.40 2.26
CA GLY A 140 6.15 -7.57 1.92
C GLY A 140 6.54 -6.93 0.59
N VAL A 141 5.82 -5.87 0.17
CA VAL A 141 6.08 -5.12 -1.06
C VAL A 141 6.15 -3.63 -0.78
N CYS A 142 6.87 -2.87 -1.60
CA CYS A 142 6.85 -1.42 -1.53
C CYS A 142 5.72 -0.91 -2.43
N LEU A 143 4.67 -0.38 -1.80
CA LEU A 143 3.55 0.23 -2.54
C LEU A 143 3.90 1.67 -2.91
N PRO A 144 3.61 2.10 -4.16
CA PRO A 144 3.84 3.48 -4.57
C PRO A 144 2.95 4.43 -3.75
N PRO A 145 3.43 5.63 -3.37
CA PRO A 145 2.69 6.51 -2.49
C PRO A 145 1.50 7.15 -3.21
N ILE A 146 0.31 6.57 -3.05
CA ILE A 146 -0.92 7.01 -3.73
C ILE A 146 -1.29 8.47 -3.48
N CYS A 147 -0.91 9.01 -2.31
CA CYS A 147 -1.12 10.42 -1.98
C CYS A 147 -0.31 11.39 -2.86
N SER A 148 0.63 10.88 -3.68
CA SER A 148 1.34 11.66 -4.70
C SER A 148 0.44 12.14 -5.83
N LEU A 149 -0.73 11.55 -6.02
CA LEU A 149 -1.70 12.01 -7.02
C LEU A 149 -2.33 13.36 -6.67
N VAL A 150 -2.24 13.81 -5.41
CA VAL A 150 -2.83 15.08 -5.01
C VAL A 150 -1.81 16.21 -5.13
N ILE A 151 -2.07 17.13 -6.04
CA ILE A 151 -1.16 18.21 -6.40
C ILE A 151 -1.69 19.59 -5.95
N ASN A 152 -0.76 20.52 -5.77
CA ASN A 152 -1.10 21.93 -5.66
C ASN A 152 -1.54 22.47 -7.03
N GLY A 153 -2.69 23.15 -7.08
CA GLY A 153 -3.25 23.66 -8.34
C GLY A 153 -2.42 24.77 -9.01
N THR A 154 -1.52 25.42 -8.28
CA THR A 154 -0.61 26.46 -8.81
C THR A 154 0.72 25.86 -9.28
N THR A 155 1.34 24.98 -8.47
CA THR A 155 2.68 24.47 -8.77
C THR A 155 2.69 23.18 -9.59
N GLY A 156 1.55 22.48 -9.70
CA GLY A 156 1.45 21.23 -10.44
C GLY A 156 2.10 20.03 -9.76
N VAL A 157 2.61 20.19 -8.54
CA VAL A 157 3.26 19.12 -7.75
C VAL A 157 2.69 19.01 -6.34
N PRO A 158 2.80 17.84 -5.69
CA PRO A 158 2.40 17.67 -4.31
C PRO A 158 3.22 18.54 -3.37
N GLY A 159 2.65 18.85 -2.20
CA GLY A 159 3.36 19.57 -1.13
C GLY A 159 4.56 18.79 -0.56
N GLU A 160 5.46 19.48 0.13
CA GLU A 160 6.72 18.92 0.67
C GLU A 160 6.50 17.80 1.69
N GLY A 161 5.33 17.76 2.35
CA GLY A 161 4.97 16.68 3.27
C GLY A 161 4.90 15.28 2.62
N LEU A 162 4.96 15.20 1.29
CA LEU A 162 5.05 13.94 0.55
C LEU A 162 6.48 13.35 0.53
N ASP A 163 7.51 14.18 0.72
CA ASP A 163 8.90 13.84 0.40
C ASP A 163 9.43 12.61 1.19
N ASP A 164 8.95 12.43 2.43
CA ASP A 164 9.30 11.26 3.25
C ASP A 164 8.75 9.95 2.67
N PHE A 165 7.54 9.98 2.10
CA PHE A 165 6.94 8.83 1.42
C PHE A 165 7.68 8.50 0.13
N LEU A 166 8.01 9.52 -0.68
CA LEU A 166 8.81 9.34 -1.90
C LEU A 166 10.17 8.73 -1.57
N ARG A 167 10.87 9.27 -0.57
CA ARG A 167 12.18 8.76 -0.13
C ARG A 167 12.09 7.31 0.31
N SER A 168 11.12 6.98 1.16
CA SER A 168 10.93 5.61 1.67
C SER A 168 10.64 4.62 0.54
N TYR A 169 9.78 5.00 -0.40
CA TYR A 169 9.43 4.19 -1.55
C TYR A 169 10.62 3.98 -2.51
N LEU A 170 11.36 5.04 -2.83
CA LEU A 170 12.56 4.96 -3.67
C LEU A 170 13.62 4.05 -3.03
N ILE A 171 13.88 4.18 -1.73
CA ILE A 171 14.83 3.31 -1.02
C ILE A 171 14.33 1.86 -1.04
N GLY A 172 13.05 1.63 -0.77
CA GLY A 172 12.45 0.29 -0.77
C GLY A 172 12.42 -0.38 -2.15
N THR A 173 12.56 0.40 -3.22
CA THR A 173 12.57 -0.08 -4.62
C THR A 173 13.97 0.00 -5.27
N ASP A 174 15.02 0.02 -4.46
CA ASP A 174 16.43 0.04 -4.90
C ASP A 174 16.82 1.26 -5.76
N ARG A 175 16.14 2.39 -5.55
CA ARG A 175 16.38 3.68 -6.22
C ARG A 175 16.99 4.71 -5.26
N ALA A 176 17.93 4.28 -4.42
CA ALA A 176 18.52 5.11 -3.37
C ALA A 176 19.22 6.39 -3.90
N ASP A 177 19.79 6.35 -5.10
CA ASP A 177 20.42 7.53 -5.71
C ASP A 177 19.40 8.57 -6.16
N GLU A 178 18.22 8.15 -6.64
CA GLU A 178 17.11 9.07 -6.90
C GLU A 178 16.61 9.68 -5.59
N ALA A 179 16.57 8.91 -4.50
CA ALA A 179 16.21 9.42 -3.18
C ALA A 179 17.17 10.50 -2.68
N LYS A 180 18.48 10.38 -2.94
CA LYS A 180 19.49 11.42 -2.62
C LYS A 180 19.27 12.69 -3.43
N ARG A 181 18.82 12.54 -4.68
CA ARG A 181 18.57 13.63 -5.63
C ARG A 181 17.15 14.18 -5.59
N LEU A 182 16.31 13.69 -4.67
CA LEU A 182 14.88 14.03 -4.61
C LEU A 182 14.61 15.53 -4.63
N ARG A 183 15.42 16.34 -3.94
CA ARG A 183 15.25 17.80 -3.91
C ARG A 183 15.58 18.45 -5.25
N GLN A 184 16.60 17.96 -5.95
CA GLN A 184 17.05 18.49 -7.24
C GLN A 184 16.10 18.08 -8.38
N ASP A 185 15.68 16.81 -8.39
CA ASP A 185 14.91 16.21 -9.49
C ASP A 185 13.43 16.01 -9.14
N ARG A 186 12.93 16.75 -8.14
CA ARG A 186 11.62 16.48 -7.50
C ARG A 186 10.48 16.32 -8.48
N HIS A 187 10.35 17.25 -9.42
CA HIS A 187 9.29 17.22 -10.44
C HIS A 187 9.30 15.91 -11.24
N ARG A 188 10.48 15.53 -11.77
CA ARG A 188 10.65 14.30 -12.56
C ARG A 188 10.32 13.06 -11.75
N ILE A 189 10.84 12.99 -10.52
CA ILE A 189 10.64 11.84 -9.63
C ILE A 189 9.16 11.70 -9.25
N VAL A 190 8.49 12.81 -8.93
CA VAL A 190 7.05 12.83 -8.64
C VAL A 190 6.26 12.31 -9.83
N GLN A 191 6.52 12.79 -11.05
CA GLN A 191 5.80 12.35 -12.25
C GLN A 191 5.98 10.85 -12.52
N LEU A 192 7.21 10.34 -12.35
CA LEU A 192 7.50 8.93 -12.50
C LEU A 192 6.73 8.09 -11.47
N ILE A 193 6.73 8.51 -10.20
CA ILE A 193 6.01 7.81 -9.13
C ILE A 193 4.48 7.92 -9.32
N GLN A 194 3.96 9.04 -9.79
CA GLN A 194 2.55 9.18 -10.13
C GLN A 194 2.14 8.19 -11.22
N GLN A 195 2.98 7.99 -12.25
CA GLN A 195 2.72 6.95 -13.25
C GLN A 195 2.73 5.55 -12.63
N GLU A 196 3.68 5.24 -11.75
CA GLU A 196 3.71 3.96 -11.02
C GLU A 196 2.49 3.74 -10.14
N VAL A 197 1.94 4.82 -9.54
CA VAL A 197 0.66 4.76 -8.84
C VAL A 197 -0.47 4.42 -9.81
N LEU A 198 -0.59 5.13 -10.94
CA LEU A 198 -1.67 4.92 -11.90
C LEU A 198 -1.61 3.54 -12.58
N ASP A 199 -0.40 3.01 -12.78
CA ASP A 199 -0.18 1.68 -13.38
C ASP A 199 -0.39 0.53 -12.38
N TYR A 200 -0.52 0.81 -11.08
CA TYR A 200 -0.67 -0.22 -10.07
C TYR A 200 -2.09 -0.79 -10.04
N THR A 201 -2.26 -2.03 -10.51
CA THR A 201 -3.58 -2.63 -10.78
C THR A 201 -4.31 -3.17 -9.54
N ARG A 202 -3.71 -3.13 -8.35
CA ARG A 202 -4.26 -3.77 -7.14
C ARG A 202 -4.68 -2.77 -6.07
N TRP A 203 -5.07 -1.56 -6.49
CA TRP A 203 -5.54 -0.55 -5.54
C TRP A 203 -6.81 -0.98 -4.79
N GLU A 204 -7.72 -1.70 -5.44
CA GLU A 204 -8.94 -2.23 -4.80
C GLU A 204 -8.60 -3.12 -3.59
N ASP A 205 -7.59 -3.99 -3.73
CA ASP A 205 -7.10 -4.84 -2.63
C ASP A 205 -6.54 -4.00 -1.47
N VAL A 206 -5.79 -2.93 -1.79
CA VAL A 206 -5.18 -2.04 -0.78
C VAL A 206 -6.28 -1.27 -0.04
N VAL A 207 -7.31 -0.82 -0.76
CA VAL A 207 -8.48 -0.15 -0.18
C VAL A 207 -9.21 -1.09 0.77
N ALA A 208 -9.51 -2.31 0.35
CA ALA A 208 -10.22 -3.30 1.18
C ALA A 208 -9.47 -3.55 2.50
N GLU A 209 -8.16 -3.79 2.44
CA GLU A 209 -7.34 -4.01 3.64
C GLU A 209 -7.20 -2.75 4.51
N CYS A 210 -7.06 -1.57 3.90
CA CYS A 210 -7.04 -0.31 4.65
C CYS A 210 -8.37 -0.04 5.37
N LEU A 211 -9.50 -0.47 4.80
CA LEU A 211 -10.83 -0.19 5.33
C LEU A 211 -11.40 -1.33 6.18
N GLY A 212 -10.72 -2.48 6.25
CA GLY A 212 -11.17 -3.67 6.97
C GLY A 212 -12.41 -4.29 6.33
N GLN A 213 -12.49 -4.29 5.00
CA GLN A 213 -13.61 -4.78 4.19
C GLN A 213 -13.32 -6.15 3.57
#